data_AF-A0A6A4GFS9-F1
#
_entry.id   AF-A0A6A4GFS9-F1
#
_cell.length_a   1.000
_cell.length_b   1.000
_cell.length_c   1.000
_cell.angle_alpha   90.00
_cell.angle_beta   90.00
_cell.angle_gamma   90.00
#
_symmetry.space_group_name_H-M   'P 1'
#
loop_
_entity.id
_entity.type
_entity.pdbx_description
1 polymer ?
#
loop_
_entity_poly.entity_id
_entity_poly.type
_entity_poly.pdbx_seq_one_letter_code
_entity_poly.pdbx_strand_id
1 'polypeptide(L)'
;LDDDEWEAIEGLVSALKILKDATTFFSSNSPIIAAVIPAMDAIDEAFATGIINEQLLSEPIRHALSMGKKTLNKYYTLTDDSDIYRMAMVLHPSLKLDYFRNAGWMDAWIQDAI
;
A
#
# COMPACT_ATOMS: atom_id res chain seq x y z
N LEU A 1 18.42 -19.51 -18.25
CA LEU A 1 18.14 -18.11 -17.95
C LEU A 1 19.39 -17.36 -18.27
N ASP A 2 19.31 -16.46 -19.24
CA ASP A 2 20.39 -15.51 -19.50
C ASP A 2 20.43 -14.42 -18.42
N ASP A 3 21.44 -13.56 -18.47
CA ASP A 3 21.67 -12.53 -17.44
C ASP A 3 20.52 -11.51 -17.39
N ASP A 4 19.95 -11.17 -18.55
CA ASP A 4 18.81 -10.23 -18.67
C ASP A 4 17.53 -10.83 -18.05
N GLU A 5 17.29 -12.12 -18.27
CA GLU A 5 16.17 -12.85 -17.66
C GLU A 5 16.32 -12.93 -16.13
N TRP A 6 17.54 -13.12 -15.61
CA TRP A 6 17.80 -13.11 -14.17
C TRP A 6 17.58 -11.73 -13.56
N GLU A 7 18.05 -10.66 -14.21
CA GLU A 7 17.82 -9.28 -13.76
C GLU A 7 16.32 -8.95 -13.71
N ALA A 8 15.55 -9.39 -14.73
CA ALA A 8 14.10 -9.22 -14.72
C ALA A 8 13.42 -9.99 -13.57
N ILE A 9 13.89 -11.20 -13.23
CA ILE A 9 13.38 -11.98 -12.10
C ILE A 9 13.69 -11.27 -10.77
N GLU A 10 14.90 -10.73 -10.61
CA GLU A 10 15.29 -9.99 -9.41
C GLU A 10 14.42 -8.73 -9.23
N GLY A 11 14.20 -7.98 -10.31
CA GLY A 11 13.28 -6.85 -10.33
C GLY A 11 11.86 -7.27 -9.93
N LEU A 12 11.37 -8.39 -10.45
CA LEU A 12 10.04 -8.92 -10.12
C LEU A 12 9.93 -9.30 -8.63
N VAL A 13 10.93 -10.03 -8.09
CA VAL A 13 10.97 -10.41 -6.68
C VAL A 13 10.97 -9.18 -5.78
N SER A 14 11.76 -8.16 -6.15
CA SER A 14 11.80 -6.88 -5.44
C SER A 14 10.44 -6.19 -5.45
N ALA A 15 9.80 -6.08 -6.62
CA ALA A 15 8.49 -5.46 -6.79
C ALA A 15 7.37 -6.16 -6.00
N LEU A 16 7.42 -7.50 -5.90
CA LEU A 16 6.42 -8.30 -5.19
C LEU A 16 6.65 -8.38 -3.68
N LYS A 17 7.82 -7.96 -3.17
CA LYS A 17 8.17 -8.09 -1.76
C LYS A 17 7.16 -7.42 -0.84
N ILE A 18 6.71 -6.21 -1.17
CA ILE A 18 5.73 -5.47 -0.36
C ILE A 18 4.40 -6.23 -0.20
N LEU A 19 3.96 -6.94 -1.25
CA LEU A 19 2.74 -7.74 -1.22
C LEU A 19 2.90 -8.97 -0.33
N LYS A 20 4.06 -9.62 -0.39
CA LYS A 20 4.40 -10.75 0.50
C LYS A 20 4.42 -10.30 1.96
N ASP A 21 5.07 -9.18 2.24
CA ASP A 21 5.18 -8.64 3.60
C ASP A 21 3.80 -8.28 4.16
N ALA A 22 2.97 -7.57 3.37
CA ALA A 22 1.59 -7.27 3.73
C ALA A 22 0.76 -8.55 3.97
N THR A 23 0.82 -9.51 3.05
CA THR A 23 0.08 -10.78 3.19
C THR A 23 0.48 -11.53 4.45
N THR A 24 1.78 -11.59 4.74
CA THR A 24 2.30 -12.26 5.94
C THR A 24 1.82 -11.56 7.21
N PHE A 25 1.84 -10.23 7.22
CA PHE A 25 1.36 -9.42 8.33
C PHE A 25 -0.12 -9.65 8.62
N PHE A 26 -0.98 -9.62 7.58
CA PHE A 26 -2.43 -9.85 7.73
C PHE A 26 -2.80 -11.31 7.98
N SER A 27 -1.91 -12.26 7.72
CA SER A 27 -2.12 -13.68 8.04
C SER A 27 -1.85 -14.02 9.51
N SER A 28 -1.46 -13.04 10.33
CA SER A 28 -1.24 -13.22 11.76
C SER A 28 -2.57 -13.21 12.57
N ASN A 29 -2.55 -13.75 13.80
CA ASN A 29 -3.73 -13.92 14.65
C ASN A 29 -4.21 -12.64 15.39
N SER A 30 -3.81 -11.45 14.94
CA SER A 30 -4.16 -10.19 15.58
C SER A 30 -5.36 -9.51 14.89
N PRO A 31 -6.16 -8.70 15.59
CA PRO A 31 -7.15 -7.83 14.95
C PRO A 31 -6.45 -6.62 14.34
N ILE A 32 -6.40 -6.55 13.00
CA ILE A 32 -5.49 -5.65 12.24
C ILE A 32 -6.25 -4.56 11.45
N ILE A 33 -7.53 -4.30 11.76
CA ILE A 33 -8.36 -3.34 10.99
C ILE A 33 -7.68 -1.95 10.90
N ALA A 34 -7.09 -1.47 11.99
CA ALA A 34 -6.39 -0.18 12.04
C ALA A 34 -5.13 -0.10 11.15
N ALA A 35 -4.60 -1.23 10.67
CA ALA A 35 -3.43 -1.27 9.81
C ALA A 35 -3.76 -1.54 8.34
N VAL A 36 -5.05 -1.66 7.97
CA VAL A 36 -5.48 -1.82 6.58
C VAL A 36 -5.08 -0.60 5.74
N ILE A 37 -5.50 0.60 6.13
CA ILE A 37 -5.16 1.84 5.40
C ILE A 37 -3.62 2.05 5.36
N PRO A 38 -2.87 1.95 6.48
CA PRO A 38 -1.42 2.02 6.43
C PRO A 38 -0.73 1.01 5.50
N ALA A 39 -1.22 -0.22 5.44
CA ALA A 39 -0.67 -1.21 4.52
C ALA A 39 -0.99 -0.88 3.07
N MET A 40 -2.19 -0.34 2.79
CA MET A 40 -2.55 0.10 1.44
C MET A 40 -1.70 1.30 1.00
N ASP A 41 -1.47 2.28 1.88
CA ASP A 41 -0.58 3.42 1.61
C ASP A 41 0.85 2.94 1.29
N ALA A 42 1.38 2.00 2.07
CA ALA A 42 2.71 1.44 1.85
C ALA A 42 2.82 0.67 0.51
N ILE A 43 1.79 -0.10 0.13
CA ILE A 43 1.76 -0.77 -1.19
C ILE A 43 1.65 0.27 -2.31
N ASP A 44 0.85 1.31 -2.12
CA ASP A 44 0.64 2.38 -3.11
C ASP A 44 1.93 3.14 -3.43
N GLU A 45 2.69 3.49 -2.37
CA GLU A 45 3.98 4.14 -2.45
C GLU A 45 5.03 3.23 -3.11
N ALA A 46 5.10 1.96 -2.71
CA ALA A 46 6.02 0.99 -3.31
C ALA A 46 5.76 0.80 -4.81
N PHE A 47 4.49 0.72 -5.21
CA PHE A 47 4.11 0.62 -6.61
C PHE A 47 4.41 1.89 -7.39
N ALA A 48 4.07 3.06 -6.84
CA ALA A 48 4.38 4.35 -7.47
C ALA A 48 5.89 4.51 -7.71
N THR A 49 6.70 4.16 -6.71
CA THR A 49 8.16 4.20 -6.78
C THR A 49 8.68 3.22 -7.83
N GLY A 50 8.18 2.00 -7.85
CA GLY A 50 8.58 0.99 -8.84
C GLY A 50 8.21 1.38 -10.28
N ILE A 51 7.04 1.99 -10.50
CA ILE A 51 6.60 2.43 -11.84
C ILE A 51 7.54 3.48 -12.44
N ILE A 52 8.11 4.37 -11.61
CA ILE A 52 8.99 5.46 -12.03
C ILE A 52 10.45 4.97 -12.18
N ASN A 53 10.83 3.89 -11.51
CA ASN A 53 12.22 3.41 -11.51
C ASN A 53 12.56 2.56 -12.74
N GLU A 54 12.94 3.23 -13.83
CA GLU A 54 13.36 2.60 -15.09
C GLU A 54 14.67 1.80 -14.99
N GLN A 55 15.49 2.06 -13.98
CA GLN A 55 16.78 1.37 -13.78
C GLN A 55 16.62 0.04 -13.04
N LEU A 56 15.56 -0.11 -12.25
CA LEU A 56 15.34 -1.29 -11.41
C LEU A 56 14.35 -2.27 -12.02
N LEU A 57 13.35 -1.78 -12.76
CA LEU A 57 12.25 -2.59 -13.27
C LEU A 57 12.09 -2.45 -14.79
N SER A 58 11.99 -3.60 -15.45
CA SER A 58 11.70 -3.67 -16.89
C SER A 58 10.29 -3.16 -17.22
N GLU A 59 10.10 -2.70 -18.46
CA GLU A 59 8.81 -2.20 -18.97
C GLU A 59 7.60 -3.09 -18.61
N PRO A 60 7.66 -4.43 -18.81
CA PRO A 60 6.51 -5.28 -18.50
C PRO A 60 6.15 -5.27 -17.01
N ILE A 61 7.14 -5.20 -16.12
CA ILE A 61 6.92 -5.19 -14.67
C ILE A 61 6.31 -3.85 -14.26
N ARG A 62 6.81 -2.72 -14.78
CA ARG A 62 6.24 -1.40 -14.49
C ARG A 62 4.79 -1.28 -14.99
N HIS A 63 4.49 -1.88 -16.15
CA HIS A 63 3.11 -1.97 -16.64
C HIS A 63 2.23 -2.81 -15.71
N ALA A 64 2.72 -3.96 -15.25
CA ALA A 64 2.01 -4.80 -14.29
C ALA A 64 1.75 -4.08 -12.96
N LEU A 65 2.74 -3.33 -12.43
CA LEU A 65 2.56 -2.50 -11.24
C LEU A 65 1.50 -1.41 -11.44
N SER A 66 1.47 -0.79 -12.62
CA SER A 66 0.43 0.19 -12.95
C SER A 66 -0.97 -0.40 -12.92
N MET A 67 -1.14 -1.65 -13.36
CA MET A 67 -2.41 -2.38 -13.24
C MET A 67 -2.72 -2.78 -11.80
N GLY A 68 -1.71 -3.21 -11.04
CA GLY A 68 -1.82 -3.49 -9.61
C GLY A 68 -2.30 -2.27 -8.83
N LYS A 69 -1.72 -1.09 -9.09
CA LYS A 69 -2.10 0.19 -8.47
C LYS A 69 -3.54 0.58 -8.77
N LYS A 70 -4.01 0.40 -10.01
CA LYS A 70 -5.44 0.61 -10.34
C LYS A 70 -6.37 -0.29 -9.54
N THR A 71 -5.96 -1.55 -9.33
CA THR A 71 -6.71 -2.50 -8.51
C THR A 71 -6.71 -2.08 -7.04
N LEU A 72 -5.55 -1.69 -6.51
CA LEU A 72 -5.41 -1.16 -5.14
C LEU A 72 -6.32 0.05 -4.90
N ASN A 73 -6.29 1.04 -5.80
CA ASN A 73 -7.10 2.25 -5.71
C ASN A 73 -8.60 1.94 -5.64
N LYS A 74 -9.09 0.95 -6.41
CA LYS A 74 -10.49 0.51 -6.34
C LYS A 74 -10.85 0.05 -4.93
N TYR A 75 -10.01 -0.76 -4.30
CA TYR A 75 -10.26 -1.22 -2.93
C TYR A 75 -10.05 -0.11 -1.90
N TYR A 76 -9.15 0.84 -2.17
CA TYR A 76 -8.92 1.98 -1.30
C TYR A 76 -10.19 2.82 -1.19
N THR A 77 -10.83 3.14 -2.32
CA THR A 77 -12.13 3.84 -2.34
C THR A 77 -13.21 3.09 -1.55
N LEU A 78 -13.22 1.75 -1.58
CA LEU A 78 -14.18 0.98 -0.78
C LEU A 78 -13.91 1.05 0.73
N THR A 79 -12.69 1.39 1.16
CA THR A 79 -12.43 1.66 2.58
C THR A 79 -13.03 2.97 3.03
N ASP A 80 -13.19 3.94 2.12
CA ASP A 80 -13.83 5.22 2.42
C ASP A 80 -15.34 5.10 2.66
N ASP A 81 -15.98 4.04 2.12
CA ASP A 81 -17.41 3.72 2.31
C ASP A 81 -17.72 3.19 3.72
N SER A 82 -16.70 2.91 4.55
CA SER A 82 -16.88 2.40 5.90
C SER A 82 -16.01 3.12 6.92
N ASP A 83 -16.68 3.79 7.85
CA ASP A 83 -16.02 4.51 8.94
C ASP A 83 -15.20 3.60 9.87
N ILE A 84 -15.42 2.28 9.83
CA ILE A 84 -14.76 1.31 10.73
C ILE A 84 -13.23 1.37 10.64
N TYR A 85 -12.68 1.61 9.45
CA TYR A 85 -11.24 1.67 9.24
C TYR A 85 -10.65 2.92 9.90
N ARG A 86 -11.28 4.08 9.67
CA ARG A 86 -10.86 5.36 10.24
C ARG A 86 -11.06 5.38 11.76
N MET A 87 -12.21 4.91 12.26
CA MET A 87 -12.48 4.77 13.69
C MET A 87 -11.44 3.87 14.38
N ALA A 88 -11.11 2.72 13.77
CA ALA A 88 -10.09 1.82 14.33
C ALA A 88 -8.72 2.50 14.44
N MET A 89 -8.34 3.33 13.46
CA MET A 89 -7.10 4.11 13.49
C MET A 89 -7.12 5.22 14.54
N VAL A 90 -8.23 5.95 14.67
CA VAL A 90 -8.41 7.00 15.69
C VAL A 90 -8.31 6.42 17.10
N LEU A 91 -8.89 5.24 17.33
CA LEU A 91 -8.84 4.52 18.61
C LEU A 91 -7.50 3.82 18.87
N HIS A 92 -6.65 3.65 17.84
CA HIS A 92 -5.37 2.99 17.98
C HIS A 92 -4.35 3.93 18.67
N PRO A 93 -3.79 3.57 19.84
CA PRO A 93 -2.97 4.46 20.66
C PRO A 93 -1.75 5.06 19.93
N SER A 94 -1.18 4.32 18.98
CA SER A 94 0.02 4.70 18.23
C SER A 94 -0.25 5.42 16.91
N LEU A 95 -1.50 5.46 16.43
CA LEU A 95 -1.85 6.11 15.15
C LEU A 95 -2.61 7.40 15.42
N LYS A 96 -3.81 7.30 15.99
CA LYS A 96 -4.71 8.41 16.29
C LYS A 96 -4.84 9.36 15.09
N LEU A 97 -4.96 10.66 15.37
CA LEU A 97 -5.00 11.71 14.34
C LEU A 97 -3.64 12.02 13.74
N ASP A 98 -2.56 11.61 14.38
CA ASP A 98 -1.19 11.92 13.94
C ASP A 98 -0.84 11.17 12.66
N TYR A 99 -1.37 9.96 12.47
CA TYR A 99 -1.22 9.23 11.21
C TYR A 99 -1.75 10.05 10.02
N PHE A 100 -3.00 10.52 10.08
CA PHE A 100 -3.62 11.24 8.96
C PHE A 100 -2.87 12.55 8.64
N ARG A 101 -2.41 13.26 9.67
CA ARG A 101 -1.59 14.48 9.50
C ARG A 101 -0.27 14.17 8.80
N ASN A 102 0.42 13.12 9.24
CA ASN A 102 1.71 12.71 8.67
C ASN A 102 1.57 12.15 7.25
N ALA A 103 0.45 11.48 6.96
CA ALA A 103 0.09 11.01 5.62
C ALA A 103 -0.37 12.15 4.68
N GLY A 104 -0.43 13.39 5.15
CA GLY A 104 -0.77 14.56 4.34
C GLY A 104 -2.26 14.65 3.96
N TRP A 105 -3.14 14.03 4.75
CA TRP A 105 -4.58 14.14 4.52
C TRP A 105 -5.06 15.58 4.75
N MET A 106 -6.06 16.01 3.98
CA MET A 106 -6.67 17.32 4.17
C MET A 106 -7.37 17.40 5.52
N ASP A 107 -7.29 18.56 6.20
CA ASP A 107 -7.94 18.78 7.50
C ASP A 107 -9.44 18.47 7.47
N ALA A 108 -10.12 18.74 6.35
CA ALA A 108 -11.53 18.39 6.16
C ALA A 108 -11.78 16.89 6.29
N TRP A 109 -10.92 16.05 5.70
CA TRP A 109 -11.05 14.58 5.77
C TRP A 109 -10.72 14.04 7.15
N ILE A 110 -9.86 14.74 7.89
CA ILE A 110 -9.56 14.42 9.30
C ILE A 110 -10.76 14.74 10.19
N GLN A 111 -11.48 15.84 9.94
CA GLN A 111 -12.70 16.18 10.68
C GLN A 111 -13.84 15.21 10.39
N ASP A 112 -14.01 14.79 9.13
CA ASP A 112 -15.03 13.80 8.76
C ASP A 112 -14.77 12.41 9.37
N ALA A 113 -13.53 12.13 9.79
CA ALA A 113 -13.13 10.89 10.44
C ALA A 113 -13.37 10.86 11.97
N ILE A 114 -13.72 12.01 12.58
CA ILE A 114 -13.96 12.18 14.02
C ILE A 114 -15.45 12.11 14.35
#